data_AF-G2H1A9-F1
#
_entry.id   AF-G2H1A9-F1
#
_cell.length_a   1.000
_cell.length_b   1.000
_cell.length_c   1.000
_cell.angle_alpha   90.00
_cell.angle_beta   90.00
_cell.angle_gamma   90.00
#
_symmetry.space_group_name_H-M   'P 1'
#
loop_
_entity.id
_entity.type
_entity.pdbx_description
1 polymer ?
#
loop_
_entity_poly.entity_id
_entity_poly.type
_entity_poly.pdbx_seq_one_letter_code
_entity_poly.pdbx_strand_id
1 'polypeptide(L)'
;MLEQCKKSTFYIHDYETFGQNPALDRPVQFAGVRTDHDFNIIDDPLVIYCAPANDYLPQPEAVLITGITPQYALKHGMNEAEFCQKIHQQFSVAGTCTLGYNNIRFDDEVSRNIFYRNFYDPYAYNWQNGNSRWDLLDVVRACYALRPEGINWPEIPSFKLEHLAKANGIQHLKAHDAMSDVYATIELAKLVKQAQPRLFKYFYHHRSKHKIKALIDIENMTPLVHVSGMFGVRRSNISLVAPLAWHPENKNAVIVCDLTADISPLSLDVSTLREHLYTPKDPLNPQQITIPLKLVHINKCPILALVNTWREKETKRLKIDLQYCLNQLESLRQNPQIKEKVNALFKQMTARPKVNNVDAQLYCGFFNDTDRNTIKKIQQTSPQNLPALNFCFQDPRLETLLFRFRARNYHNTLDDAEQRRWLEYRKEVLSPERLKEYILQLDQLCHQYQDDEEKSSLLKSLLNYVCRLAG
;
A
#
# COMPACT_ATOMS: atom_id res chain seq x y z
N MET A 1 26.80 31.96 -4.24
CA MET A 1 25.52 31.96 -3.48
C MET A 1 25.33 30.56 -2.95
N LEU A 2 25.28 30.45 -1.62
CA LEU A 2 25.26 29.19 -0.88
C LEU A 2 24.13 28.29 -1.36
N GLU A 3 24.48 27.06 -1.77
CA GLU A 3 23.56 25.94 -1.76
C GLU A 3 23.04 25.79 -0.32
N GLN A 4 21.87 26.38 -0.06
CA GLN A 4 21.03 25.94 1.03
C GLN A 4 20.79 24.45 0.78
N CYS A 5 21.47 23.58 1.54
CA CYS A 5 21.05 22.20 1.72
C CYS A 5 19.54 22.23 2.00
N LYS A 6 18.71 21.93 0.99
CA LYS A 6 17.27 21.81 1.19
C LYS A 6 17.08 20.78 2.29
N LYS A 7 16.67 21.23 3.47
CA LYS A 7 16.41 20.37 4.62
C LYS A 7 15.36 19.36 4.18
N SER A 8 15.62 18.07 4.41
CA SER A 8 14.64 17.03 4.09
C SER A 8 13.39 17.23 4.95
N THR A 9 12.22 16.99 4.36
CA THR A 9 10.91 17.19 5.01
C THR A 9 10.15 15.88 5.01
N PHE A 10 9.20 15.72 5.94
CA PHE A 10 8.18 14.69 5.81
C PHE A 10 6.97 15.28 5.09
N TYR A 11 6.33 14.47 4.26
CA TYR A 11 5.00 14.77 3.76
C TYR A 11 4.08 13.65 4.24
N ILE A 12 3.29 13.95 5.27
CA ILE A 12 2.39 12.98 5.90
C ILE A 12 1.07 13.04 5.16
N HIS A 13 0.54 11.90 4.72
CA HIS A 13 -0.69 11.84 3.95
C HIS A 13 -1.52 10.61 4.26
N ASP A 14 -2.79 10.69 3.85
CA ASP A 14 -3.78 9.61 3.93
C ASP A 14 -4.82 9.77 2.82
N TYR A 15 -5.39 8.66 2.36
CA TYR A 15 -6.52 8.65 1.42
C TYR A 15 -7.75 8.00 2.05
N GLU A 16 -8.90 8.60 1.79
CA GLU A 16 -10.14 7.85 1.78
C GLU A 16 -10.44 7.38 0.36
N THR A 17 -10.90 6.13 0.23
CA THR A 17 -11.22 5.52 -1.06
C THR A 17 -12.63 4.95 -1.06
N PHE A 18 -13.19 4.79 -2.26
CA PHE A 18 -14.46 4.10 -2.46
C PHE A 18 -14.35 2.57 -2.42
N GLY A 19 -13.23 2.01 -1.98
CA GLY A 19 -13.06 0.56 -1.90
C GLY A 19 -11.62 0.13 -1.66
N GLN A 20 -11.45 -1.17 -1.43
CA GLN A 20 -10.18 -1.74 -0.95
C GLN A 20 -9.17 -2.07 -2.05
N ASN A 21 -9.56 -2.10 -3.33
CA ASN A 21 -8.67 -2.42 -4.44
C ASN A 21 -8.03 -1.13 -5.00
N PRO A 22 -6.73 -0.86 -4.77
CA PRO A 22 -6.12 0.41 -5.16
C PRO A 22 -6.08 0.68 -6.67
N ALA A 23 -6.23 -0.37 -7.49
CA ALA A 23 -6.23 -0.27 -8.95
C ALA A 23 -7.63 -0.04 -9.52
N LEU A 24 -8.65 -0.71 -8.96
CA LEU A 24 -10.01 -0.73 -9.52
C LEU A 24 -10.96 0.24 -8.80
N ASP A 25 -10.77 0.44 -7.50
CA ASP A 25 -11.51 1.42 -6.72
C ASP A 25 -10.89 2.80 -6.85
N ARG A 26 -11.70 3.83 -6.63
CA ARG A 26 -11.31 5.23 -6.86
C ARG A 26 -11.04 5.94 -5.53
N PRO A 27 -10.02 6.83 -5.47
CA PRO A 27 -9.88 7.73 -4.33
C PRO A 27 -11.11 8.63 -4.24
N VAL A 28 -11.49 9.02 -3.04
CA VAL A 28 -12.57 9.99 -2.80
C VAL A 28 -12.07 11.24 -2.08
N GLN A 29 -11.13 11.09 -1.16
CA GLN A 29 -10.49 12.20 -0.45
C GLN A 29 -8.99 11.95 -0.36
N PHE A 30 -8.22 13.03 -0.39
CA PHE A 30 -6.82 13.03 0.00
C PHE A 30 -6.60 14.15 1.01
N ALA A 31 -5.86 13.83 2.06
CA ALA A 31 -5.31 14.81 2.97
C ALA A 31 -3.80 14.64 3.07
N GLY A 32 -3.07 15.74 3.19
CA GLY A 32 -1.67 15.68 3.54
C GLY A 32 -1.09 17.02 3.96
N VAL A 33 -0.02 16.96 4.74
CA VAL A 33 0.65 18.15 5.27
C VAL A 33 2.16 17.93 5.34
N ARG A 34 2.90 19.01 5.09
CA ARG A 34 4.37 18.99 5.18
C ARG A 34 4.82 19.33 6.60
N THR A 35 5.82 18.60 7.06
CA THR A 35 6.48 18.87 8.34
C THR A 35 8.00 18.87 8.20
N ASP A 36 8.67 19.53 9.14
CA ASP A 36 10.10 19.38 9.34
C ASP A 36 10.45 18.02 9.97
N HIS A 37 11.73 17.77 10.26
CA HIS A 37 12.16 16.51 10.88
C HIS A 37 11.70 16.32 12.34
N ASP A 38 11.22 17.38 12.98
CA ASP A 38 10.66 17.38 14.33
C ASP A 38 9.14 17.28 14.33
N PHE A 39 8.54 17.06 13.16
CA PHE A 39 7.11 16.95 12.94
C PHE A 39 6.33 18.24 13.27
N ASN A 40 7.00 19.39 13.17
CA ASN A 40 6.32 20.68 13.17
C ASN A 40 5.76 20.94 11.78
N ILE A 41 4.50 21.35 11.68
CA ILE A 41 3.85 21.70 10.41
C ILE A 41 4.50 22.96 9.85
N ILE A 42 4.89 22.91 8.57
CA ILE A 42 5.62 24.01 7.90
C ILE A 42 4.92 24.57 6.67
N ASP A 43 3.90 23.87 6.16
CA ASP A 43 3.07 24.32 5.03
C ASP A 43 1.59 24.11 5.37
N ASP A 44 0.70 24.83 4.68
CA ASP A 44 -0.74 24.63 4.76
C ASP A 44 -1.14 23.20 4.34
N PRO A 45 -2.07 22.54 5.04
CA PRO A 45 -2.57 21.23 4.64
C PRO A 45 -3.27 21.25 3.27
N LEU A 46 -3.05 20.21 2.48
CA LEU A 46 -3.80 19.94 1.26
C LEU A 46 -4.92 18.94 1.58
N VAL A 47 -6.18 19.40 1.56
CA VAL A 47 -7.37 18.56 1.69
C VAL A 47 -8.24 18.72 0.45
N ILE A 48 -8.39 17.66 -0.34
CA ILE A 48 -9.08 17.69 -1.63
C ILE A 48 -9.93 16.43 -1.85
N TYR A 49 -10.98 16.54 -2.66
CA TYR A 49 -11.84 15.42 -3.04
C TYR A 49 -11.68 15.07 -4.51
N CYS A 50 -11.85 13.79 -4.85
CA CYS A 50 -11.82 13.28 -6.22
C CYS A 50 -13.24 12.90 -6.64
N ALA A 51 -13.75 13.55 -7.68
CA ALA A 51 -15.02 13.21 -8.30
C ALA A 51 -14.91 11.85 -9.02
N PRO A 52 -15.77 10.86 -8.71
CA PRO A 52 -15.76 9.59 -9.41
C PRO A 52 -16.24 9.78 -10.86
N ALA A 53 -15.58 9.10 -11.80
CA ALA A 53 -16.03 9.07 -13.19
C ALA A 53 -17.33 8.25 -13.35
N ASN A 54 -18.04 8.47 -14.45
CA ASN A 54 -19.36 7.87 -14.70
C ASN A 54 -19.33 6.39 -15.15
N ASP A 55 -18.19 5.71 -14.96
CA ASP A 55 -17.96 4.30 -15.26
C ASP A 55 -17.77 3.45 -13.98
N TYR A 56 -18.06 3.99 -12.80
CA TYR A 56 -17.72 3.37 -11.52
C TYR A 56 -18.83 3.46 -10.47
N LEU A 57 -18.98 2.38 -9.71
CA LEU A 57 -19.81 2.29 -8.50
C LEU A 57 -18.90 2.08 -7.28
N PRO A 58 -19.06 2.88 -6.21
CA PRO A 58 -18.28 2.72 -4.99
C PRO A 58 -18.66 1.43 -4.26
N GLN A 59 -17.78 0.86 -3.44
CA GLN A 59 -18.17 -0.20 -2.50
C GLN A 59 -19.05 0.40 -1.40
N PRO A 60 -20.26 -0.13 -1.14
CA PRO A 60 -21.15 0.42 -0.14
C PRO A 60 -20.51 0.51 1.25
N GLU A 61 -19.78 -0.52 1.66
CA GLU A 61 -19.11 -0.59 2.96
C GLU A 61 -18.04 0.49 3.11
N ALA A 62 -17.33 0.85 2.03
CA ALA A 62 -16.36 1.94 2.07
C ALA A 62 -17.06 3.29 2.29
N VAL A 63 -18.21 3.51 1.66
CA VAL A 63 -19.01 4.73 1.89
C VAL A 63 -19.57 4.77 3.31
N LEU A 64 -19.94 3.63 3.89
CA LEU A 64 -20.37 3.53 5.28
C LEU A 64 -19.24 3.82 6.28
N ILE A 65 -17.99 3.49 5.94
CA ILE A 65 -16.81 3.76 6.79
C ILE A 65 -16.40 5.23 6.70
N THR A 66 -16.29 5.75 5.48
CA THR A 66 -15.80 7.12 5.21
C THR A 66 -16.85 8.19 5.44
N GLY A 67 -18.13 7.85 5.27
CA GLY A 67 -19.23 8.80 5.26
C GLY A 67 -19.26 9.71 4.03
N ILE A 68 -18.40 9.48 3.02
CA ILE A 68 -18.32 10.33 1.83
C ILE A 68 -19.11 9.70 0.69
N THR A 69 -20.17 10.37 0.25
CA THR A 69 -21.00 9.90 -0.86
C THR A 69 -20.41 10.29 -2.22
N PRO A 70 -20.68 9.52 -3.30
CA PRO A 70 -20.29 9.92 -4.65
C PRO A 70 -20.90 11.27 -5.06
N GLN A 71 -22.11 11.61 -4.59
CA GLN A 71 -22.72 12.93 -4.82
C GLN A 71 -21.91 14.06 -4.18
N TYR A 72 -21.44 13.87 -2.95
CA TYR A 72 -20.59 14.85 -2.28
C TYR A 72 -19.29 15.04 -3.06
N ALA A 73 -18.62 13.94 -3.42
CA ALA A 73 -17.38 13.97 -4.18
C ALA A 73 -17.54 14.59 -5.58
N LEU A 74 -18.67 14.36 -6.26
CA LEU A 74 -19.00 15.03 -7.54
C LEU A 74 -19.23 16.54 -7.39
N LYS A 75 -19.76 16.99 -6.25
CA LYS A 75 -20.08 18.40 -6.01
C LYS A 75 -18.88 19.20 -5.52
N HIS A 76 -18.05 18.59 -4.67
CA HIS A 76 -16.95 19.26 -3.96
C HIS A 76 -15.56 18.86 -4.46
N GLY A 77 -15.47 17.82 -5.27
CA GLY A 77 -14.22 17.31 -5.81
C GLY A 77 -13.89 17.84 -7.20
N MET A 78 -12.74 17.40 -7.68
CA MET A 78 -12.21 17.64 -9.02
C MET A 78 -12.03 16.32 -9.77
N ASN A 79 -11.78 16.37 -11.08
CA ASN A 79 -11.50 15.13 -11.82
C ASN A 79 -10.19 14.46 -11.34
N GLU A 80 -9.99 13.19 -11.69
CA GLU A 80 -8.83 12.42 -11.23
C GLU A 80 -7.51 13.00 -11.75
N ALA A 81 -7.52 13.64 -12.93
CA ALA A 81 -6.33 14.28 -13.50
C ALA A 81 -5.83 15.48 -12.67
N GLU A 82 -6.73 16.37 -12.27
CA GLU A 82 -6.42 17.54 -11.43
C GLU A 82 -6.07 17.11 -10.00
N PHE A 83 -6.80 16.14 -9.45
CA PHE A 83 -6.54 15.55 -8.15
C PHE A 83 -5.13 14.94 -8.09
N CYS A 84 -4.79 14.12 -9.09
CA CYS A 84 -3.49 13.52 -9.29
C CYS A 84 -2.37 14.57 -9.40
N GLN A 85 -2.59 15.63 -10.19
CA GLN A 85 -1.61 16.71 -10.38
C GLN A 85 -1.25 17.39 -9.05
N LYS A 86 -2.25 17.75 -8.23
CA LYS A 86 -2.02 18.39 -6.92
C LYS A 86 -1.22 17.49 -5.97
N ILE A 87 -1.53 16.20 -5.95
CA ILE A 87 -0.80 15.24 -5.11
C ILE A 87 0.64 15.06 -5.61
N HIS A 88 0.83 14.89 -6.91
CA HIS A 88 2.15 14.77 -7.52
C HIS A 88 3.03 15.99 -7.23
N GLN A 89 2.48 17.20 -7.28
CA GLN A 89 3.21 18.43 -6.94
C GLN A 89 3.78 18.39 -5.52
N GLN A 90 3.00 17.91 -4.55
CA GLN A 90 3.44 17.80 -3.16
C GLN A 90 4.46 16.68 -2.95
N PHE A 91 4.24 15.52 -3.57
CA PHE A 91 5.11 14.37 -3.43
C PHE A 91 6.47 14.56 -4.12
N SER A 92 6.52 15.33 -5.21
CA SER A 92 7.71 15.51 -6.03
C SER A 92 8.63 16.66 -5.58
N VAL A 93 8.29 17.36 -4.48
CA VAL A 93 9.20 18.33 -3.85
C VAL A 93 10.48 17.62 -3.42
N ALA A 94 11.64 18.15 -3.84
CA ALA A 94 12.95 17.54 -3.57
C ALA A 94 13.25 17.40 -2.07
N GLY A 95 13.83 16.26 -1.67
CA GLY A 95 14.15 15.93 -0.28
C GLY A 95 12.95 15.47 0.56
N THR A 96 11.81 15.16 -0.07
CA THR A 96 10.59 14.72 0.64
C THR A 96 10.66 13.25 1.02
N CYS A 97 10.35 12.93 2.28
CA CYS A 97 10.00 11.59 2.72
C CYS A 97 8.48 11.49 2.83
N THR A 98 7.82 10.84 1.88
CA THR A 98 6.38 10.56 2.01
C THR A 98 6.17 9.54 3.13
N LEU A 99 5.19 9.78 3.99
CA LEU A 99 4.91 8.98 5.18
C LEU A 99 3.42 8.90 5.40
N GLY A 100 2.93 7.76 5.87
CA GLY A 100 1.57 7.62 6.39
C GLY A 100 1.52 6.46 7.39
N TYR A 101 0.31 5.96 7.62
CA TYR A 101 0.07 4.79 8.46
C TYR A 101 -0.48 3.65 7.61
N ASN A 102 0.33 2.61 7.36
CA ASN A 102 0.02 1.54 6.39
C ASN A 102 0.07 1.97 4.91
N ASN A 103 0.63 3.15 4.61
CA ASN A 103 0.66 3.72 3.26
C ASN A 103 1.37 2.84 2.24
N ILE A 104 2.47 2.16 2.61
CA ILE A 104 3.26 1.38 1.65
C ILE A 104 2.46 0.21 1.04
N ARG A 105 1.46 -0.30 1.76
CA ARG A 105 0.63 -1.43 1.34
C ARG A 105 -0.71 -1.00 0.74
N PHE A 106 -1.11 0.25 0.92
CA PHE A 106 -2.40 0.76 0.45
C PHE A 106 -2.25 2.10 -0.28
N ASP A 107 -2.03 3.22 0.41
CA ASP A 107 -2.03 4.57 -0.16
C ASP A 107 -0.96 4.80 -1.24
N ASP A 108 0.21 4.18 -1.10
CA ASP A 108 1.25 4.20 -2.12
C ASP A 108 0.80 3.44 -3.38
N GLU A 109 0.00 2.38 -3.22
CA GLU A 109 -0.60 1.63 -4.33
C GLU A 109 -1.72 2.46 -4.99
N VAL A 110 -2.53 3.18 -4.22
CA VAL A 110 -3.51 4.15 -4.75
C VAL A 110 -2.76 5.22 -5.56
N SER A 111 -1.73 5.84 -4.97
CA SER A 111 -0.89 6.86 -5.60
C SER A 111 -0.26 6.37 -6.91
N ARG A 112 0.29 5.14 -6.92
CA ARG A 112 0.84 4.53 -8.13
C ARG A 112 -0.21 4.37 -9.23
N ASN A 113 -1.40 3.91 -8.88
CA ASN A 113 -2.46 3.67 -9.86
C ASN A 113 -3.06 4.99 -10.38
N ILE A 114 -3.25 6.01 -9.54
CA ILE A 114 -3.68 7.34 -10.03
C ILE A 114 -2.61 7.96 -10.94
N PHE A 115 -1.32 7.83 -10.61
CA PHE A 115 -0.24 8.30 -11.46
C PHE A 115 -0.22 7.56 -12.80
N TYR A 116 -0.34 6.23 -12.77
CA TYR A 116 -0.43 5.40 -13.96
C TYR A 116 -1.61 5.76 -14.87
N ARG A 117 -2.81 5.93 -14.32
CA ARG A 117 -4.02 6.29 -15.10
C ARG A 117 -3.97 7.72 -15.66
N ASN A 118 -3.21 8.61 -15.01
CA ASN A 118 -3.14 10.03 -15.36
C ASN A 118 -1.75 10.43 -15.89
N PHE A 119 -1.02 9.48 -16.46
CA PHE A 119 0.21 9.69 -17.21
C PHE A 119 1.40 10.25 -16.41
N TYR A 120 1.42 10.14 -15.07
CA TYR A 120 2.60 10.40 -14.23
C TYR A 120 3.42 9.12 -14.03
N ASP A 121 4.74 9.27 -13.85
CA ASP A 121 5.59 8.13 -13.48
C ASP A 121 5.15 7.58 -12.11
N PRO A 122 4.70 6.31 -12.02
CA PRO A 122 4.14 5.78 -10.78
C PRO A 122 5.15 5.64 -9.63
N TYR A 123 6.45 5.78 -9.90
CA TYR A 123 7.51 5.44 -8.97
C TYR A 123 8.42 6.61 -8.66
N ALA A 124 8.66 7.52 -9.61
CA ALA A 124 9.63 8.62 -9.53
C ALA A 124 9.56 9.43 -8.22
N TYR A 125 8.35 9.74 -7.74
CA TYR A 125 8.13 10.61 -6.60
C TYR A 125 8.81 10.16 -5.29
N ASN A 126 9.05 8.85 -5.12
CA ASN A 126 9.61 8.29 -3.87
C ASN A 126 11.12 7.99 -3.94
N TRP A 127 11.82 8.36 -5.01
CA TRP A 127 13.28 8.17 -5.12
C TRP A 127 14.04 9.26 -5.87
N GLN A 128 13.40 9.98 -6.81
CA GLN A 128 14.05 11.09 -7.52
C GLN A 128 14.31 12.27 -6.58
N ASN A 129 15.30 13.11 -6.91
CA ASN A 129 15.59 14.36 -6.19
C ASN A 129 15.84 14.19 -4.68
N GLY A 130 16.41 13.04 -4.27
CA GLY A 130 16.64 12.73 -2.86
C GLY A 130 15.38 12.37 -2.08
N ASN A 131 14.25 12.13 -2.76
CA ASN A 131 13.02 11.70 -2.12
C ASN A 131 13.13 10.27 -1.60
N SER A 132 12.25 9.96 -0.66
CA SER A 132 12.13 8.64 -0.05
C SER A 132 10.69 8.41 0.39
N ARG A 133 10.41 7.22 0.91
CA ARG A 133 9.15 6.90 1.57
C ARG A 133 9.39 6.17 2.87
N TRP A 134 8.39 6.17 3.74
CA TRP A 134 8.38 5.44 5.00
C TRP A 134 6.94 5.12 5.42
N ASP A 135 6.79 4.27 6.43
CA ASP A 135 5.48 3.82 6.93
C ASP A 135 5.56 3.62 8.44
N LEU A 136 4.68 4.30 9.18
CA LEU A 136 4.71 4.31 10.63
C LEU A 136 4.17 3.00 11.25
N LEU A 137 3.35 2.24 10.54
CA LEU A 137 2.70 1.03 11.09
C LEU A 137 3.72 -0.01 11.55
N ASP A 138 4.66 -0.39 10.68
CA ASP A 138 5.65 -1.40 11.03
C ASP A 138 6.69 -0.83 12.03
N VAL A 139 6.91 0.49 12.08
CA VAL A 139 7.74 1.15 13.12
C VAL A 139 7.08 1.03 14.50
N VAL A 140 5.77 1.24 14.58
CA VAL A 140 5.01 1.10 15.83
C VAL A 140 4.98 -0.37 16.29
N ARG A 141 4.78 -1.31 15.37
CA ARG A 141 4.94 -2.76 15.67
C ARG A 141 6.33 -3.07 16.22
N ALA A 142 7.37 -2.48 15.63
CA ALA A 142 8.74 -2.65 16.09
C ALA A 142 8.97 -2.05 17.47
N CYS A 143 8.35 -0.90 17.76
CA CYS A 143 8.37 -0.29 19.08
C CYS A 143 7.75 -1.24 20.11
N TYR A 144 6.53 -1.74 19.86
CA TYR A 144 5.89 -2.72 20.75
C TYR A 144 6.73 -4.00 20.95
N ALA A 145 7.29 -4.54 19.88
CA ALA A 145 8.03 -5.80 19.92
C ALA A 145 9.41 -5.65 20.57
N LEU A 146 10.09 -4.52 20.41
CA LEU A 146 11.49 -4.36 20.81
C LEU A 146 11.67 -3.44 22.00
N ARG A 147 10.93 -2.33 22.08
CA ARG A 147 11.10 -1.26 23.07
C ARG A 147 9.73 -0.67 23.45
N PRO A 148 8.87 -1.42 24.16
CA PRO A 148 7.50 -1.00 24.42
C PRO A 148 7.41 0.15 25.44
N GLU A 149 8.48 0.42 26.19
CA GLU A 149 8.45 1.42 27.26
C GLU A 149 8.19 2.85 26.73
N GLY A 150 7.41 3.63 27.49
CA GLY A 150 7.10 5.03 27.16
C GLY A 150 5.91 5.23 26.21
N ILE A 151 5.23 4.15 25.81
CA ILE A 151 3.99 4.18 25.02
C ILE A 151 2.95 3.31 25.72
N ASN A 152 1.71 3.80 25.79
CA ASN A 152 0.59 3.01 26.28
C ASN A 152 0.06 2.13 25.14
N TRP A 153 -0.03 0.82 25.42
CA TRP A 153 -0.53 -0.16 24.46
C TRP A 153 -1.93 -0.62 24.89
N PRO A 154 -2.88 -0.77 23.95
CA PRO A 154 -4.19 -1.34 24.26
C PRO A 154 -4.06 -2.73 24.92
N GLU A 155 -4.97 -3.05 25.85
CA GLU A 155 -4.92 -4.33 26.61
C GLU A 155 -4.87 -5.55 25.69
N ILE A 156 -5.69 -5.55 24.64
CA ILE A 156 -5.59 -6.48 23.53
C ILE A 156 -4.70 -5.82 22.46
N PRO A 157 -3.52 -6.37 22.13
CA PRO A 157 -2.60 -5.72 21.22
C PRO A 157 -3.27 -5.37 19.90
N SER A 158 -3.37 -4.08 19.63
CA SER A 158 -3.97 -3.54 18.42
C SER A 158 -3.08 -2.44 17.87
N PHE A 159 -2.86 -2.50 16.56
CA PHE A 159 -2.09 -1.51 15.80
C PHE A 159 -3.01 -0.76 14.85
N LYS A 160 -4.26 -0.56 15.24
CA LYS A 160 -5.16 0.36 14.57
C LYS A 160 -4.89 1.77 15.10
N LEU A 161 -4.89 2.76 14.22
CA LEU A 161 -4.49 4.12 14.57
C LEU A 161 -5.41 4.69 15.65
N GLU A 162 -6.73 4.50 15.51
CA GLU A 162 -7.75 4.95 16.45
C GLU A 162 -7.58 4.35 17.86
N HIS A 163 -7.16 3.08 17.95
CA HIS A 163 -6.93 2.41 19.23
C HIS A 163 -5.67 2.95 19.93
N LEU A 164 -4.60 3.17 19.17
CA LEU A 164 -3.35 3.71 19.70
C LEU A 164 -3.49 5.18 20.09
N ALA A 165 -4.19 5.97 19.28
CA ALA A 165 -4.47 7.36 19.57
C ALA A 165 -5.25 7.48 20.90
N LYS A 166 -6.33 6.70 21.04
CA LYS A 166 -7.13 6.63 22.28
C LYS A 166 -6.28 6.22 23.49
N ALA A 167 -5.46 5.18 23.37
CA ALA A 167 -4.63 4.68 24.47
C ALA A 167 -3.58 5.70 24.96
N ASN A 168 -3.17 6.63 24.11
CA ASN A 168 -2.12 7.63 24.40
C ASN A 168 -2.65 9.06 24.55
N GLY A 169 -3.98 9.25 24.61
CA GLY A 169 -4.59 10.58 24.76
C GLY A 169 -4.38 11.51 23.56
N ILE A 170 -4.13 10.96 22.38
CA ILE A 170 -4.01 11.72 21.13
C ILE A 170 -5.41 12.06 20.63
N GLN A 171 -5.65 13.33 20.31
CA GLN A 171 -6.93 13.75 19.73
C GLN A 171 -7.11 13.14 18.35
N HIS A 172 -8.22 12.42 18.17
CA HIS A 172 -8.64 11.84 16.91
C HIS A 172 -10.11 12.19 16.72
N LEU A 173 -10.35 13.39 16.18
CA LEU A 173 -11.66 14.06 16.22
C LEU A 173 -12.75 13.28 15.48
N LYS A 174 -12.40 12.76 14.30
CA LYS A 174 -13.24 11.88 13.49
C LYS A 174 -12.34 10.80 12.89
N ALA A 175 -12.54 9.55 13.28
CA ALA A 175 -11.89 8.44 12.58
C ALA A 175 -12.44 8.34 11.16
N HIS A 176 -11.61 7.97 10.19
CA HIS A 176 -12.00 7.90 8.77
C HIS A 176 -12.32 9.27 8.17
N ASP A 177 -11.59 10.28 8.64
CA ASP A 177 -11.39 11.56 7.95
C ASP A 177 -9.89 11.65 7.68
N ALA A 178 -9.50 11.69 6.41
CA ALA A 178 -8.10 11.64 6.01
C ALA A 178 -7.22 12.66 6.76
N MET A 179 -7.74 13.87 7.08
CA MET A 179 -6.93 14.89 7.76
C MET A 179 -6.77 14.57 9.26
N SER A 180 -7.82 14.03 9.88
CA SER A 180 -7.78 13.56 11.27
C SER A 180 -6.77 12.41 11.44
N ASP A 181 -6.72 11.49 10.47
CA ASP A 181 -5.76 10.38 10.44
C ASP A 181 -4.32 10.86 10.16
N VAL A 182 -4.13 11.89 9.32
CA VAL A 182 -2.84 12.57 9.14
C VAL A 182 -2.33 13.18 10.46
N TYR A 183 -3.17 13.90 11.20
CA TYR A 183 -2.78 14.49 12.49
C TYR A 183 -2.48 13.42 13.55
N ALA A 184 -3.31 12.38 13.65
CA ALA A 184 -3.07 11.26 14.56
C ALA A 184 -1.74 10.54 14.24
N THR A 185 -1.40 10.40 12.94
CA THR A 185 -0.13 9.84 12.50
C THR A 185 1.06 10.71 12.90
N ILE A 186 0.94 12.04 12.79
CA ILE A 186 1.96 13.00 13.22
C ILE A 186 2.21 12.89 14.73
N GLU A 187 1.16 12.91 15.54
CA GLU A 187 1.29 12.84 17.00
C GLU A 187 1.82 11.48 17.46
N LEU A 188 1.42 10.39 16.81
CA LEU A 188 1.99 9.07 17.08
C LEU A 188 3.47 9.00 16.70
N ALA A 189 3.88 9.63 15.60
CA ALA A 189 5.29 9.70 15.20
C ALA A 189 6.13 10.50 16.21
N LYS A 190 5.61 11.63 16.70
CA LYS A 190 6.23 12.40 17.80
C LYS A 190 6.38 11.57 19.06
N LEU A 191 5.32 10.85 19.46
CA LEU A 191 5.34 9.98 20.63
C LEU A 191 6.41 8.89 20.52
N VAL A 192 6.46 8.16 19.40
CA VAL A 192 7.49 7.13 19.16
C VAL A 192 8.89 7.74 19.17
N LYS A 193 9.08 8.90 18.54
CA LYS A 193 10.36 9.60 18.50
C LYS A 193 10.81 10.04 19.90
N GLN A 194 9.90 10.52 20.73
CA GLN A 194 10.19 10.95 22.11
C GLN A 194 10.47 9.76 23.03
N ALA A 195 9.63 8.73 22.99
CA ALA A 195 9.75 7.55 23.84
C ALA A 195 10.98 6.70 23.47
N GLN A 196 11.24 6.52 22.17
CA GLN A 196 12.26 5.60 21.66
C GLN A 196 13.11 6.23 20.52
N PRO A 197 13.87 7.30 20.79
CA PRO A 197 14.59 8.07 19.77
C PRO A 197 15.63 7.26 19.00
N ARG A 198 16.32 6.32 19.66
CA ARG A 198 17.31 5.45 19.01
C ARG A 198 16.65 4.48 18.03
N LEU A 199 15.52 3.89 18.40
CA LEU A 199 14.74 2.99 17.56
C LEU A 199 14.19 3.73 16.34
N PHE A 200 13.59 4.90 16.58
CA PHE A 200 13.06 5.75 15.53
C PHE A 200 14.15 6.14 14.52
N LYS A 201 15.30 6.65 15.00
CA LYS A 201 16.45 7.01 14.15
C LYS A 201 16.99 5.81 13.38
N TYR A 202 17.09 4.64 14.02
CA TYR A 202 17.58 3.42 13.39
C TYR A 202 16.68 3.01 12.21
N PHE A 203 15.36 2.92 12.41
CA PHE A 203 14.46 2.50 11.34
C PHE A 203 14.24 3.57 10.27
N TYR A 204 14.30 4.85 10.64
CA TYR A 204 14.33 5.92 9.64
C TYR A 204 15.55 5.79 8.73
N HIS A 205 16.74 5.51 9.28
CA HIS A 205 17.95 5.27 8.49
C HIS A 205 17.83 4.03 7.60
N HIS A 206 17.24 2.96 8.12
CA HIS A 206 17.06 1.69 7.43
C HIS A 206 15.79 1.64 6.55
N ARG A 207 15.11 2.76 6.29
CA ARG A 207 14.06 2.79 5.26
C ARG A 207 14.62 2.64 3.84
N SER A 208 15.90 2.97 3.66
CA SER A 208 16.61 2.90 2.38
C SER A 208 16.94 1.46 1.98
N LYS A 209 16.61 1.08 0.75
CA LYS A 209 16.93 -0.25 0.19
C LYS A 209 18.42 -0.58 0.26
N HIS A 210 19.30 0.42 0.11
CA HIS A 210 20.75 0.21 0.17
C HIS A 210 21.22 -0.12 1.59
N LYS A 211 20.64 0.54 2.59
CA LYS A 211 20.94 0.29 4.00
C LYS A 211 20.41 -1.06 4.47
N ILE A 212 19.19 -1.43 4.04
CA ILE A 212 18.65 -2.78 4.27
C ILE A 212 19.52 -3.84 3.60
N LYS A 213 19.90 -3.65 2.34
CA LYS A 213 20.72 -4.61 1.60
C LYS A 213 22.05 -4.89 2.31
N ALA A 214 22.65 -3.89 2.95
CA ALA A 214 23.89 -4.05 3.70
C ALA A 214 23.75 -4.92 4.97
N LEU A 215 22.54 -5.11 5.50
CA LEU A 215 22.29 -6.03 6.63
C LEU A 215 22.16 -7.49 6.19
N ILE A 216 21.92 -7.74 4.88
CA ILE A 216 21.57 -9.06 4.36
C ILE A 216 22.84 -9.79 3.93
N ASP A 217 23.22 -10.79 4.70
CA ASP A 217 24.31 -11.71 4.39
C ASP A 217 23.77 -13.12 4.17
N ILE A 218 23.62 -13.47 2.89
CA ILE A 218 23.11 -14.77 2.43
C ILE A 218 24.18 -15.86 2.56
N GLU A 219 25.47 -15.52 2.45
CA GLU A 219 26.56 -16.51 2.45
C GLU A 219 26.67 -17.17 3.81
N ASN A 220 26.69 -16.37 4.88
CA ASN A 220 26.74 -16.87 6.24
C ASN A 220 25.35 -17.18 6.83
N MET A 221 24.28 -16.93 6.07
CA MET A 221 22.89 -16.93 6.54
C MET A 221 22.73 -16.13 7.84
N THR A 222 23.34 -14.94 7.90
CA THR A 222 23.36 -14.14 9.13
C THR A 222 21.93 -13.83 9.58
N PRO A 223 21.52 -14.30 10.78
CA PRO A 223 20.15 -14.13 11.24
C PRO A 223 19.84 -12.65 11.51
N LEU A 224 18.61 -12.26 11.23
CA LEU A 224 18.09 -10.91 11.43
C LEU A 224 16.77 -10.97 12.20
N VAL A 225 16.55 -9.98 13.05
CA VAL A 225 15.23 -9.73 13.63
C VAL A 225 14.36 -9.05 12.58
N HIS A 226 13.21 -9.62 12.29
CA HIS A 226 12.24 -9.07 11.35
C HIS A 226 10.90 -8.81 12.04
N VAL A 227 10.37 -7.59 11.88
CA VAL A 227 9.01 -7.24 12.31
C VAL A 227 8.13 -7.09 11.08
N SER A 228 6.98 -7.77 11.09
CA SER A 228 6.02 -7.78 9.99
C SER A 228 4.65 -8.25 10.46
N GLY A 229 3.60 -7.54 10.01
CA GLY A 229 2.21 -7.96 10.17
C GLY A 229 1.94 -9.46 9.86
N MET A 230 2.64 -10.03 8.87
CA MET A 230 2.46 -11.44 8.45
C MET A 230 2.81 -12.49 9.51
N PHE A 231 3.60 -12.15 10.55
CA PHE A 231 3.86 -13.07 11.66
C PHE A 231 2.66 -13.16 12.63
N GLY A 232 1.71 -12.24 12.53
CA GLY A 232 0.52 -12.20 13.36
C GLY A 232 0.74 -11.54 14.72
N VAL A 233 -0.34 -10.96 15.25
CA VAL A 233 -0.36 -10.22 16.52
C VAL A 233 -0.04 -11.12 17.72
N ARG A 234 -0.43 -12.41 17.66
CA ARG A 234 -0.12 -13.41 18.70
C ARG A 234 1.38 -13.56 18.95
N ARG A 235 2.21 -13.32 17.93
CA ARG A 235 3.67 -13.33 18.01
C ARG A 235 4.27 -11.93 18.11
N SER A 236 3.46 -10.93 18.49
CA SER A 236 3.85 -9.51 18.49
C SER A 236 4.46 -9.05 17.15
N ASN A 237 4.02 -9.66 16.05
CA ASN A 237 4.50 -9.37 14.70
C ASN A 237 6.03 -9.51 14.50
N ILE A 238 6.73 -10.32 15.29
CA ILE A 238 8.21 -10.42 15.24
C ILE A 238 8.68 -11.86 15.02
N SER A 239 9.82 -12.01 14.34
CA SER A 239 10.56 -13.26 14.25
C SER A 239 12.08 -13.07 14.10
N LEU A 240 12.83 -14.14 14.32
CA LEU A 240 14.18 -14.32 13.79
C LEU A 240 14.10 -14.94 12.40
N VAL A 241 14.78 -14.34 11.43
CA VAL A 241 14.80 -14.84 10.06
C VAL A 241 16.21 -15.05 9.55
N ALA A 242 16.43 -16.09 8.75
CA ALA A 242 17.67 -16.33 8.03
C ALA A 242 17.49 -16.04 6.53
N PRO A 243 18.32 -15.20 5.90
CA PRO A 243 18.28 -14.97 4.46
C PRO A 243 18.83 -16.19 3.71
N LEU A 244 18.04 -16.74 2.78
CA LEU A 244 18.41 -17.93 2.01
C LEU A 244 18.92 -17.60 0.60
N ALA A 245 18.23 -16.72 -0.11
CA ALA A 245 18.55 -16.35 -1.47
C ALA A 245 17.87 -15.03 -1.88
N TRP A 246 18.44 -14.33 -2.85
CA TRP A 246 17.70 -13.30 -3.58
C TRP A 246 16.64 -13.96 -4.46
N HIS A 247 15.48 -13.33 -4.59
CA HIS A 247 14.44 -13.84 -5.48
C HIS A 247 14.95 -13.84 -6.94
N PRO A 248 14.70 -14.92 -7.72
CA PRO A 248 15.25 -15.06 -9.07
C PRO A 248 14.80 -13.97 -10.06
N GLU A 249 13.52 -13.55 -9.97
CA GLU A 249 12.98 -12.49 -10.85
C GLU A 249 12.93 -11.10 -10.19
N ASN A 250 12.40 -11.00 -8.95
CA ASN A 250 12.24 -9.72 -8.25
C ASN A 250 13.53 -9.30 -7.53
N LYS A 251 14.31 -8.42 -8.17
CA LYS A 251 15.57 -7.87 -7.63
C LYS A 251 15.44 -7.14 -6.28
N ASN A 252 14.23 -6.78 -5.85
CA ASN A 252 13.97 -6.13 -4.56
C ASN A 252 13.44 -7.11 -3.49
N ALA A 253 13.40 -8.41 -3.75
CA ALA A 253 12.92 -9.40 -2.78
C ALA A 253 14.04 -10.36 -2.36
N VAL A 254 14.17 -10.57 -1.06
CA VAL A 254 14.99 -11.65 -0.48
C VAL A 254 14.07 -12.72 0.10
N ILE A 255 14.39 -13.98 -0.15
CA ILE A 255 13.72 -15.14 0.43
C ILE A 255 14.35 -15.38 1.80
N VAL A 256 13.53 -15.38 2.85
CA VAL A 256 13.95 -15.62 4.21
C VAL A 256 13.21 -16.81 4.82
N CYS A 257 13.88 -17.53 5.71
CA CYS A 257 13.29 -18.59 6.54
C CYS A 257 12.93 -18.05 7.92
N ASP A 258 11.73 -18.33 8.42
CA ASP A 258 11.31 -18.07 9.80
C ASP A 258 11.91 -19.13 10.74
N LEU A 259 12.94 -18.75 11.53
CA LEU A 259 13.64 -19.66 12.42
C LEU A 259 12.85 -20.00 13.70
N THR A 260 11.75 -19.31 13.97
CA THR A 260 10.87 -19.62 15.10
C THR A 260 9.78 -20.63 14.73
N ALA A 261 9.69 -21.00 13.46
CA ALA A 261 8.77 -22.00 12.94
C ALA A 261 9.52 -23.31 12.63
N ASP A 262 8.77 -24.39 12.45
CA ASP A 262 9.33 -25.67 12.03
C ASP A 262 9.83 -25.64 10.58
N ILE A 263 11.12 -25.94 10.39
CA ILE A 263 11.77 -26.03 9.07
C ILE A 263 11.70 -27.41 8.44
N SER A 264 11.22 -28.43 9.15
CA SER A 264 11.08 -29.78 8.61
C SER A 264 10.36 -29.84 7.25
N PRO A 265 9.33 -29.01 6.95
CA PRO A 265 8.67 -29.03 5.64
C PRO A 265 9.60 -28.66 4.47
N LEU A 266 10.72 -27.98 4.69
CA LEU A 266 11.69 -27.65 3.62
C LEU A 266 12.37 -28.89 3.01
N SER A 267 12.25 -30.04 3.67
CA SER A 267 12.68 -31.34 3.14
C SER A 267 11.81 -31.85 1.98
N LEU A 268 10.55 -31.40 1.88
CA LEU A 268 9.60 -31.79 0.83
C LEU A 268 10.13 -31.41 -0.58
N ASP A 269 9.53 -31.99 -1.62
CA ASP A 269 9.82 -31.61 -3.00
C ASP A 269 9.21 -30.24 -3.35
N VAL A 270 9.70 -29.64 -4.46
CA VAL A 270 9.33 -28.28 -4.85
C VAL A 270 7.85 -28.15 -5.20
N SER A 271 7.22 -29.19 -5.77
CA SER A 271 5.79 -29.17 -6.10
C SER A 271 4.93 -29.14 -4.85
N THR A 272 5.18 -30.02 -3.88
CA THR A 272 4.42 -30.05 -2.62
C THR A 272 4.68 -28.80 -1.77
N LEU A 273 5.92 -28.30 -1.72
CA LEU A 273 6.22 -27.00 -1.11
C LEU A 273 5.39 -25.87 -1.71
N ARG A 274 5.24 -25.86 -3.03
CA ARG A 274 4.47 -24.83 -3.74
C ARG A 274 3.00 -24.87 -3.40
N GLU A 275 2.41 -26.06 -3.40
CA GLU A 275 1.01 -26.25 -3.04
C GLU A 275 0.75 -25.69 -1.64
N HIS A 276 1.54 -26.09 -0.64
CA HIS A 276 1.37 -25.57 0.72
C HIS A 276 1.67 -24.07 0.87
N LEU A 277 2.62 -23.53 0.11
CA LEU A 277 2.95 -22.10 0.18
C LEU A 277 1.82 -21.20 -0.35
N TYR A 278 1.08 -21.66 -1.37
CA TYR A 278 0.00 -20.89 -2.00
C TYR A 278 -1.41 -21.28 -1.53
N THR A 279 -1.55 -22.36 -0.76
CA THR A 279 -2.79 -22.67 -0.07
C THR A 279 -3.01 -21.68 1.09
N PRO A 280 -4.13 -20.94 1.11
CA PRO A 280 -4.46 -20.05 2.22
C PRO A 280 -4.44 -20.80 3.56
N LYS A 281 -3.98 -20.13 4.61
CA LYS A 281 -4.03 -20.70 5.96
C LYS A 281 -5.49 -20.80 6.40
N ASP A 282 -5.91 -22.00 6.76
CA ASP A 282 -7.19 -22.27 7.39
C ASP A 282 -7.01 -22.22 8.91
N PRO A 283 -7.57 -21.20 9.60
CA PRO A 283 -7.47 -21.09 11.05
C PRO A 283 -8.17 -22.24 11.79
N LEU A 284 -9.05 -23.00 11.13
CA LEU A 284 -9.75 -24.15 11.69
C LEU A 284 -8.99 -25.47 11.51
N ASN A 285 -7.92 -25.49 10.71
CA ASN A 285 -7.11 -26.68 10.48
C ASN A 285 -5.72 -26.58 11.14
N PRO A 286 -5.57 -27.01 12.41
CA PRO A 286 -4.29 -26.96 13.11
C PRO A 286 -3.23 -27.91 12.53
N GLN A 287 -3.60 -28.88 11.69
CA GLN A 287 -2.68 -29.83 11.06
C GLN A 287 -2.15 -29.35 9.71
N GLN A 288 -2.60 -28.19 9.22
CA GLN A 288 -2.13 -27.66 7.94
C GLN A 288 -0.63 -27.38 7.99
N ILE A 289 0.11 -28.00 7.05
CA ILE A 289 1.54 -27.75 6.88
C ILE A 289 1.74 -26.30 6.45
N THR A 290 2.49 -25.54 7.25
CA THR A 290 2.89 -24.17 6.91
C THR A 290 4.35 -24.13 6.50
N ILE A 291 4.63 -23.60 5.32
CA ILE A 291 6.01 -23.42 4.86
C ILE A 291 6.62 -22.19 5.55
N PRO A 292 7.76 -22.31 6.26
CA PRO A 292 8.36 -21.21 7.02
C PRO A 292 9.15 -20.24 6.12
N LEU A 293 8.68 -19.99 4.89
CA LEU A 293 9.32 -19.11 3.94
C LEU A 293 8.52 -17.82 3.76
N LYS A 294 9.23 -16.72 3.64
CA LYS A 294 8.65 -15.39 3.40
C LYS A 294 9.53 -14.58 2.47
N LEU A 295 8.90 -13.71 1.68
CA LEU A 295 9.60 -12.66 0.96
C LEU A 295 9.72 -11.40 1.82
N VAL A 296 10.92 -10.83 1.87
CA VAL A 296 11.17 -9.49 2.40
C VAL A 296 11.49 -8.56 1.24
N HIS A 297 10.62 -7.59 1.00
CA HIS A 297 10.77 -6.62 -0.08
C HIS A 297 11.56 -5.40 0.42
N ILE A 298 12.84 -5.29 0.03
CA ILE A 298 13.75 -4.25 0.54
C ILE A 298 13.36 -2.82 0.13
N ASN A 299 12.51 -2.67 -0.88
CA ASN A 299 11.97 -1.39 -1.32
C ASN A 299 10.67 -1.00 -0.58
N LYS A 300 10.12 -1.86 0.28
CA LYS A 300 8.88 -1.62 1.06
C LYS A 300 9.18 -1.33 2.53
N CYS A 301 10.30 -0.66 2.80
CA CYS A 301 10.78 -0.26 4.14
C CYS A 301 10.63 -1.36 5.22
N PRO A 302 11.11 -2.59 4.97
CA PRO A 302 10.94 -3.68 5.92
C PRO A 302 11.72 -3.41 7.21
N ILE A 303 11.13 -3.74 8.34
CA ILE A 303 11.80 -3.64 9.63
C ILE A 303 12.76 -4.82 9.78
N LEU A 304 14.06 -4.54 9.67
CA LEU A 304 15.14 -5.49 9.89
C LEU A 304 16.16 -4.92 10.87
N ALA A 305 16.63 -5.75 11.80
CA ALA A 305 17.65 -5.40 12.76
C ALA A 305 18.59 -6.58 13.06
N LEU A 306 19.80 -6.29 13.52
CA LEU A 306 20.74 -7.31 13.99
C LEU A 306 20.22 -8.02 15.24
N VAL A 307 20.60 -9.28 15.43
CA VAL A 307 20.14 -10.13 16.55
C VAL A 307 20.40 -9.51 17.92
N ASN A 308 21.52 -8.80 18.09
CA ASN A 308 21.86 -8.11 19.33
C ASN A 308 20.86 -7.01 19.75
N THR A 309 19.95 -6.61 18.85
CA THR A 309 18.85 -5.70 19.17
C THR A 309 17.84 -6.37 20.12
N TRP A 310 17.80 -7.69 20.11
CA TRP A 310 16.99 -8.53 20.99
C TRP A 310 17.67 -8.71 22.34
N ARG A 311 17.14 -8.05 23.36
CA ARG A 311 17.62 -8.18 24.75
C ARG A 311 16.90 -9.34 25.42
N GLU A 312 17.54 -9.99 26.39
CA GLU A 312 16.95 -11.10 27.16
C GLU A 312 15.56 -10.79 27.73
N LYS A 313 15.36 -9.55 28.20
CA LYS A 313 14.06 -9.07 28.70
C LYS A 313 12.95 -9.24 27.66
N GLU A 314 13.21 -8.88 26.41
CA GLU A 314 12.23 -8.99 25.33
C GLU A 314 12.03 -10.44 24.91
N THR A 315 13.10 -11.24 24.86
CA THR A 315 13.01 -12.67 24.56
C THR A 315 12.08 -13.40 25.53
N LYS A 316 12.19 -13.10 26.83
CA LYS A 316 11.31 -13.63 27.88
C LYS A 316 9.87 -13.16 27.70
N ARG A 317 9.65 -11.86 27.45
CA ARG A 317 8.31 -11.29 27.24
C ARG A 317 7.61 -11.89 26.01
N LEU A 318 8.37 -12.09 24.93
CA LEU A 318 7.86 -12.59 23.65
C LEU A 318 7.77 -14.13 23.60
N LYS A 319 8.28 -14.83 24.63
CA LYS A 319 8.29 -16.30 24.72
C LYS A 319 8.95 -16.97 23.50
N ILE A 320 10.06 -16.41 23.05
CA ILE A 320 10.81 -16.94 21.90
C ILE A 320 11.97 -17.78 22.39
N ASP A 321 12.05 -19.02 21.90
CA ASP A 321 13.16 -19.92 22.19
C ASP A 321 14.31 -19.63 21.22
N LEU A 322 15.32 -18.89 21.72
CA LEU A 322 16.49 -18.55 20.92
C LEU A 322 17.34 -19.78 20.61
N GLN A 323 17.41 -20.76 21.53
CA GLN A 323 18.19 -21.97 21.31
C GLN A 323 17.55 -22.81 20.19
N TYR A 324 16.22 -22.92 20.17
CA TYR A 324 15.51 -23.52 19.06
C TYR A 324 15.86 -22.84 17.74
N CYS A 325 15.81 -21.50 17.68
CA CYS A 325 16.14 -20.76 16.46
C CYS A 325 17.59 -21.01 15.98
N LEU A 326 18.54 -21.09 16.91
CA LEU A 326 19.94 -21.38 16.61
C LEU A 326 20.12 -22.81 16.07
N ASN A 327 19.42 -23.79 16.65
CA ASN A 327 19.42 -25.17 16.15
C ASN A 327 18.83 -25.26 14.73
N GLN A 328 17.73 -24.54 14.46
CA GLN A 328 17.14 -24.45 13.11
C GLN A 328 18.14 -23.84 12.12
N LEU A 329 18.84 -22.78 12.51
CA LEU A 329 19.86 -22.13 11.67
C LEU A 329 21.03 -23.08 11.35
N GLU A 330 21.52 -23.82 12.34
CA GLU A 330 22.57 -24.82 12.12
C GLU A 330 22.11 -25.92 11.17
N SER A 331 20.89 -26.42 11.33
CA SER A 331 20.28 -27.38 10.41
C SER A 331 20.19 -26.85 8.98
N LEU A 332 19.79 -25.58 8.78
CA LEU A 332 19.79 -24.94 7.45
C LEU A 332 21.19 -24.88 6.84
N ARG A 333 22.22 -24.55 7.63
CA ARG A 333 23.62 -24.47 7.16
C ARG A 333 24.18 -25.83 6.77
N GLN A 334 23.77 -26.90 7.46
CA GLN A 334 24.13 -28.27 7.13
C GLN A 334 23.40 -28.81 5.88
N ASN A 335 22.37 -28.10 5.39
CA ASN A 335 21.56 -28.49 4.24
C ASN A 335 21.58 -27.44 3.11
N PRO A 336 22.74 -27.20 2.47
CA PRO A 336 22.90 -26.16 1.44
C PRO A 336 21.96 -26.34 0.22
N GLN A 337 21.52 -27.57 -0.07
CA GLN A 337 20.57 -27.90 -1.12
C GLN A 337 19.21 -27.17 -0.98
N ILE A 338 18.86 -26.71 0.23
CA ILE A 338 17.65 -25.91 0.46
C ILE A 338 17.69 -24.61 -0.37
N LYS A 339 18.87 -24.01 -0.56
CA LYS A 339 19.03 -22.78 -1.35
C LYS A 339 18.60 -22.97 -2.81
N GLU A 340 18.98 -24.10 -3.41
CA GLU A 340 18.59 -24.45 -4.77
C GLU A 340 17.08 -24.73 -4.86
N LYS A 341 16.53 -25.46 -3.88
CA LYS A 341 15.08 -25.72 -3.79
C LYS A 341 14.27 -24.43 -3.72
N VAL A 342 14.64 -23.49 -2.85
CA VAL A 342 13.88 -22.22 -2.74
C VAL A 342 14.01 -21.38 -4.02
N ASN A 343 15.18 -21.36 -4.66
CA ASN A 343 15.33 -20.70 -5.96
C ASN A 343 14.41 -21.33 -7.02
N ALA A 344 14.35 -22.67 -7.10
CA ALA A 344 13.44 -23.35 -8.01
C ALA A 344 11.96 -23.08 -7.69
N LEU A 345 11.61 -23.06 -6.40
CA LEU A 345 10.26 -22.76 -5.91
C LEU A 345 9.76 -21.39 -6.41
N PHE A 346 10.59 -20.36 -6.28
CA PHE A 346 10.27 -18.97 -6.64
C PHE A 346 10.60 -18.59 -8.09
N LYS A 347 11.32 -19.42 -8.85
CA LYS A 347 11.63 -19.18 -10.28
C LYS A 347 10.46 -19.52 -11.19
N GLN A 348 9.62 -20.47 -10.79
CA GLN A 348 8.55 -20.94 -11.67
C GLN A 348 7.45 -19.89 -11.75
N MET A 349 7.31 -19.27 -12.93
CA MET A 349 6.19 -18.41 -13.27
C MET A 349 4.90 -19.21 -13.08
N THR A 350 4.15 -18.97 -12.01
CA THR A 350 2.70 -19.13 -12.14
C THR A 350 2.31 -18.16 -13.24
N ALA A 351 1.82 -18.69 -14.37
CA ALA A 351 1.29 -17.86 -15.45
C ALA A 351 0.28 -16.92 -14.79
N ARG A 352 0.63 -15.64 -14.65
CA ARG A 352 -0.27 -14.68 -14.03
C ARG A 352 -1.52 -14.68 -14.89
N PRO A 353 -2.72 -14.82 -14.30
CA PRO A 353 -3.93 -14.77 -15.08
C PRO A 353 -3.91 -13.49 -15.90
N LYS A 354 -4.29 -13.59 -17.18
CA LYS A 354 -4.31 -12.45 -18.08
C LYS A 354 -5.28 -11.42 -17.51
N VAL A 355 -4.75 -10.31 -17.03
CA VAL A 355 -5.56 -9.18 -16.57
C VAL A 355 -6.01 -8.42 -17.81
N ASN A 356 -7.30 -8.42 -18.13
CA ASN A 356 -7.81 -7.74 -19.33
C ASN A 356 -8.07 -6.23 -19.10
N ASN A 357 -8.36 -5.83 -17.86
CA ASN A 357 -8.64 -4.44 -17.55
C ASN A 357 -7.34 -3.63 -17.43
N VAL A 358 -7.13 -2.65 -18.32
CA VAL A 358 -5.92 -1.82 -18.36
C VAL A 358 -5.63 -1.10 -17.03
N ASP A 359 -6.66 -0.76 -16.25
CA ASP A 359 -6.49 -0.10 -14.95
C ASP A 359 -5.76 -1.00 -13.93
N ALA A 360 -5.81 -2.32 -14.10
CA ALA A 360 -5.12 -3.31 -13.26
C ALA A 360 -3.81 -3.84 -13.87
N GLN A 361 -3.32 -3.23 -14.95
CA GLN A 361 -2.12 -3.66 -15.68
C GLN A 361 -0.85 -2.87 -15.34
N LEU A 362 -0.84 -2.07 -14.27
CA LEU A 362 0.35 -1.33 -13.80
C LEU A 362 1.58 -2.26 -13.68
N TYR A 363 1.39 -3.45 -13.09
CA TYR A 363 2.45 -4.41 -12.83
C TYR A 363 2.71 -5.41 -13.97
N CYS A 364 2.14 -5.18 -15.17
CA CYS A 364 2.41 -5.98 -16.37
C CYS A 364 3.73 -5.62 -17.06
N GLY A 365 4.43 -4.57 -16.61
CA GLY A 365 5.74 -4.18 -17.12
C GLY A 365 6.00 -2.69 -16.97
N PHE A 366 7.27 -2.31 -16.96
CA PHE A 366 7.66 -0.89 -17.04
C PHE A 366 7.56 -0.40 -18.49
N PHE A 367 7.16 0.87 -18.65
CA PHE A 367 7.22 1.52 -19.96
C PHE A 367 8.68 1.74 -20.39
N ASN A 368 8.96 1.53 -21.68
CA ASN A 368 10.27 1.81 -22.28
C ASN A 368 10.52 3.32 -22.40
N ASP A 369 11.73 3.72 -22.80
CA ASP A 369 12.12 5.13 -22.89
C ASP A 369 11.33 5.91 -23.95
N THR A 370 11.01 5.28 -25.09
CA THR A 370 10.21 5.88 -26.16
C THR A 370 8.82 6.25 -25.65
N ASP A 371 8.14 5.29 -25.04
CA ASP A 371 6.81 5.49 -24.45
C ASP A 371 6.84 6.48 -23.29
N ARG A 372 7.89 6.49 -22.45
CA ARG A 372 8.06 7.50 -21.40
C ARG A 372 8.16 8.92 -21.96
N ASN A 373 8.80 9.11 -23.10
CA ASN A 373 8.84 10.40 -23.78
C ASN A 373 7.46 10.78 -24.36
N THR A 374 6.71 9.82 -24.90
CA THR A 374 5.33 10.04 -25.35
C THR A 374 4.41 10.42 -24.18
N ILE A 375 4.51 9.73 -23.05
CA ILE A 375 3.78 10.05 -21.81
C ILE A 375 4.05 11.49 -21.38
N LYS A 376 5.31 11.94 -21.39
CA LYS A 376 5.65 13.36 -21.07
C LYS A 376 4.99 14.34 -22.03
N LYS A 377 4.94 14.04 -23.33
CA LYS A 377 4.23 14.89 -24.32
C LYS A 377 2.75 14.96 -24.01
N ILE A 378 2.11 13.84 -23.65
CA ILE A 378 0.70 13.81 -23.23
C ILE A 378 0.49 14.72 -22.02
N GLN A 379 1.35 14.63 -20.99
CA GLN A 379 1.25 15.47 -19.80
C GLN A 379 1.41 16.98 -20.08
N GLN A 380 2.23 17.34 -21.06
CA GLN A 380 2.50 18.74 -21.42
C GLN A 380 1.47 19.32 -22.41
N THR A 381 0.62 18.47 -22.98
CA THR A 381 -0.40 18.88 -23.96
C THR A 381 -1.70 19.18 -23.25
N SER A 382 -2.34 20.30 -23.59
CA SER A 382 -3.67 20.59 -23.06
C SER A 382 -4.69 19.54 -23.53
N PRO A 383 -5.67 19.15 -22.70
CA PRO A 383 -6.61 18.09 -23.06
C PRO A 383 -7.37 18.33 -24.38
N GLN A 384 -7.66 19.59 -24.72
CA GLN A 384 -8.35 19.94 -25.96
C GLN A 384 -7.51 19.65 -27.22
N ASN A 385 -6.18 19.64 -27.09
CA ASN A 385 -5.26 19.42 -28.19
C ASN A 385 -4.83 17.95 -28.33
N LEU A 386 -5.09 17.10 -27.34
CA LEU A 386 -4.77 15.67 -27.39
C LEU A 386 -5.37 14.93 -28.60
N PRO A 387 -6.63 15.18 -29.04
CA PRO A 387 -7.20 14.48 -30.19
C PRO A 387 -6.49 14.81 -31.52
N ALA A 388 -5.85 15.98 -31.61
CA ALA A 388 -5.14 16.41 -32.82
C ALA A 388 -3.73 15.82 -32.93
N LEU A 389 -3.23 15.16 -31.88
CA LEU A 389 -1.89 14.57 -31.84
C LEU A 389 -1.94 13.09 -32.20
N ASN A 390 -1.11 12.70 -33.15
CA ASN A 390 -0.88 11.29 -33.49
C ASN A 390 0.22 10.73 -32.60
N PHE A 391 -0.14 9.81 -31.71
CA PHE A 391 0.80 9.10 -30.85
C PHE A 391 1.08 7.70 -31.41
N CYS A 392 2.36 7.32 -31.47
CA CYS A 392 2.77 5.95 -31.77
C CYS A 392 3.24 5.29 -30.47
N PHE A 393 2.42 4.39 -29.92
CA PHE A 393 2.74 3.65 -28.70
C PHE A 393 3.39 2.31 -29.04
N GLN A 394 4.45 1.95 -28.31
CA GLN A 394 4.99 0.59 -28.37
C GLN A 394 4.28 -0.33 -27.37
N ASP A 395 3.94 0.20 -26.20
CA ASP A 395 3.16 -0.51 -25.20
C ASP A 395 1.65 -0.44 -25.50
N PRO A 396 0.96 -1.59 -25.70
CA PRO A 396 -0.45 -1.62 -26.07
C PRO A 396 -1.39 -1.06 -24.99
N ARG A 397 -0.91 -0.90 -23.75
CA ARG A 397 -1.70 -0.32 -22.65
C ARG A 397 -2.02 1.15 -22.89
N LEU A 398 -1.09 1.90 -23.51
CA LEU A 398 -1.13 3.35 -23.57
C LEU A 398 -2.28 3.90 -24.40
N GLU A 399 -2.66 3.21 -25.48
CA GLU A 399 -3.79 3.62 -26.30
C GLU A 399 -5.11 3.56 -25.50
N THR A 400 -5.35 2.45 -24.80
CA THR A 400 -6.54 2.30 -23.96
C THR A 400 -6.49 3.24 -22.75
N LEU A 401 -5.32 3.46 -22.15
CA LEU A 401 -5.15 4.44 -21.07
C LEU A 401 -5.48 5.85 -21.54
N LEU A 402 -5.00 6.28 -22.72
CA LEU A 402 -5.22 7.63 -23.22
C LEU A 402 -6.70 7.87 -23.51
N PHE A 403 -7.36 6.89 -24.13
CA PHE A 403 -8.80 6.94 -24.36
C PHE A 403 -9.57 7.08 -23.05
N ARG A 404 -9.31 6.20 -22.06
CA ARG A 404 -10.01 6.26 -20.76
C ARG A 404 -9.69 7.53 -19.97
N PHE A 405 -8.45 8.01 -20.02
CA PHE A 405 -8.04 9.26 -19.38
C PHE A 405 -8.85 10.45 -19.91
N ARG A 406 -8.96 10.58 -21.24
CA ARG A 406 -9.78 11.63 -21.87
C ARG A 406 -11.26 11.44 -21.53
N ALA A 407 -11.79 10.24 -21.67
CA ALA A 407 -13.21 9.98 -21.46
C ALA A 407 -13.67 10.22 -20.01
N ARG A 408 -12.82 9.90 -19.03
CA ARG A 408 -13.11 10.09 -17.60
C ARG A 408 -12.93 11.53 -17.12
N ASN A 409 -11.89 12.23 -17.60
CA ASN A 409 -11.51 13.54 -17.06
C ASN A 409 -11.97 14.73 -17.93
N TYR A 410 -12.07 14.53 -19.24
CA TYR A 410 -12.29 15.57 -20.24
C TYR A 410 -13.29 15.10 -21.31
N HIS A 411 -14.45 14.62 -20.86
CA HIS A 411 -15.47 13.98 -21.71
C HIS A 411 -15.91 14.85 -22.90
N ASN A 412 -15.92 16.17 -22.73
CA ASN A 412 -16.24 17.14 -23.76
C ASN A 412 -15.21 17.22 -24.91
N THR A 413 -14.07 16.54 -24.79
CA THR A 413 -13.06 16.45 -25.86
C THR A 413 -13.26 15.26 -26.78
N LEU A 414 -14.24 14.38 -26.50
CA LEU A 414 -14.52 13.20 -27.29
C LEU A 414 -15.37 13.52 -28.52
N ASP A 415 -15.02 12.95 -29.67
CA ASP A 415 -15.89 12.97 -30.85
C ASP A 415 -17.07 11.99 -30.73
N ASP A 416 -17.99 11.99 -31.71
CA ASP A 416 -19.18 11.13 -31.69
C ASP A 416 -18.85 9.63 -31.66
N ALA A 417 -17.79 9.19 -32.32
CA ALA A 417 -17.38 7.79 -32.34
C ALA A 417 -16.77 7.38 -31.00
N GLU A 418 -15.95 8.25 -30.41
CA GLU A 418 -15.36 8.07 -29.08
C GLU A 418 -16.42 8.09 -27.98
N GLN A 419 -17.44 8.94 -28.07
CA GLN A 419 -18.57 8.96 -27.15
C GLN A 419 -19.38 7.66 -27.23
N ARG A 420 -19.63 7.13 -28.44
CA ARG A 420 -20.27 5.81 -28.62
C ARG A 420 -19.43 4.68 -28.00
N ARG A 421 -18.12 4.66 -28.28
CA ARG A 421 -17.19 3.69 -27.67
C ARG A 421 -17.17 3.79 -26.14
N TRP A 422 -17.25 4.99 -25.58
CA TRP A 422 -17.30 5.18 -24.13
C TRP A 422 -18.61 4.69 -23.54
N LEU A 423 -19.74 4.94 -24.21
CA LEU A 423 -21.04 4.45 -23.80
C LEU A 423 -21.10 2.92 -23.81
N GLU A 424 -20.55 2.27 -24.83
CA GLU A 424 -20.44 0.80 -24.90
C GLU A 424 -19.62 0.26 -23.73
N TYR A 425 -18.43 0.84 -23.50
CA TYR A 425 -17.61 0.47 -22.34
C TYR A 425 -18.35 0.64 -21.00
N ARG A 426 -19.07 1.75 -20.81
CA ARG A 426 -19.87 1.98 -19.61
C ARG A 426 -20.96 0.91 -19.43
N LYS A 427 -21.64 0.51 -20.52
CA LYS A 427 -22.65 -0.55 -20.48
C LYS A 427 -22.06 -1.92 -20.13
N GLU A 428 -20.84 -2.22 -20.59
CA GLU A 428 -20.13 -3.44 -20.20
C GLU A 428 -19.74 -3.42 -18.71
N VAL A 429 -19.20 -2.30 -18.22
CA VAL A 429 -18.76 -2.17 -16.83
C VAL A 429 -19.93 -2.11 -15.85
N LEU A 430 -21.02 -1.45 -16.24
CA LEU A 430 -22.27 -1.28 -15.49
C LEU A 430 -23.37 -2.16 -16.09
N SER A 431 -23.07 -3.45 -16.28
CA SER A 431 -24.02 -4.39 -16.88
C SER A 431 -25.28 -4.54 -16.00
N PRO A 432 -26.43 -4.92 -16.59
CA PRO A 432 -27.66 -5.15 -15.82
C PRO A 432 -27.47 -6.13 -14.66
N GLU A 433 -26.66 -7.17 -14.84
CA GLU A 433 -26.33 -8.16 -13.81
C GLU A 433 -25.57 -7.50 -12.66
N ARG A 434 -24.52 -6.73 -12.95
CA ARG A 434 -23.74 -6.02 -11.92
C ARG A 434 -24.60 -5.00 -11.18
N LEU A 435 -25.45 -4.25 -11.88
CA LEU A 435 -26.36 -3.29 -11.26
C LEU A 435 -27.35 -3.99 -10.32
N LYS A 436 -27.88 -5.14 -10.73
CA LYS A 436 -28.79 -5.95 -9.91
C LYS A 436 -28.08 -6.50 -8.67
N GLU A 437 -26.87 -7.04 -8.81
CA GLU A 437 -26.05 -7.51 -7.68
C GLU A 437 -25.77 -6.38 -6.69
N TYR A 438 -25.42 -5.20 -7.20
CA TYR A 438 -25.13 -4.03 -6.38
C TYR A 438 -26.38 -3.53 -5.62
N ILE A 439 -27.54 -3.48 -6.27
CA ILE A 439 -28.81 -3.12 -5.61
C ILE A 439 -29.16 -4.14 -4.52
N LEU A 440 -28.99 -5.44 -4.79
CA LEU A 440 -29.23 -6.48 -3.78
C LEU A 440 -28.30 -6.33 -2.57
N GLN A 441 -27.03 -5.97 -2.79
CA GLN A 441 -26.09 -5.68 -1.71
C GLN A 441 -26.55 -4.46 -0.88
N LEU A 442 -27.00 -3.39 -1.53
CA LEU A 442 -27.56 -2.23 -0.83
C LEU A 442 -28.79 -2.60 0.00
N ASP A 443 -29.69 -3.42 -0.55
CA ASP A 443 -30.89 -3.87 0.16
C ASP A 443 -30.52 -4.68 1.41
N GLN A 444 -29.55 -5.60 1.31
CA GLN A 444 -29.06 -6.36 2.46
C GLN A 444 -28.46 -5.44 3.55
N LEU A 445 -27.64 -4.47 3.16
CA LEU A 445 -27.04 -3.52 4.09
C LEU A 445 -28.09 -2.59 4.72
N CYS A 446 -29.13 -2.19 3.97
CA CYS A 446 -30.25 -1.41 4.50
C CYS A 446 -30.99 -2.18 5.60
N HIS A 447 -31.21 -3.49 5.42
CA HIS A 447 -31.80 -4.32 6.48
C HIS A 447 -30.86 -4.47 7.68
N GLN A 448 -29.56 -4.66 7.45
CA GLN A 448 -28.57 -4.81 8.51
C GLN A 448 -28.42 -3.54 9.37
N TYR A 449 -28.49 -2.35 8.75
CA TYR A 449 -28.29 -1.06 9.40
C TYR A 449 -29.58 -0.24 9.51
N GLN A 450 -30.75 -0.90 9.57
CA GLN A 450 -32.06 -0.24 9.61
C GLN A 450 -32.23 0.71 10.81
N ASP A 451 -31.54 0.42 11.92
CA ASP A 451 -31.60 1.21 13.17
C ASP A 451 -30.51 2.31 13.23
N ASP A 452 -29.65 2.41 12.22
CA ASP A 452 -28.59 3.41 12.09
C ASP A 452 -28.99 4.45 11.03
N GLU A 453 -29.55 5.58 11.49
CA GLU A 453 -30.09 6.63 10.61
C GLU A 453 -29.03 7.21 9.66
N GLU A 454 -27.79 7.37 10.13
CA GLU A 454 -26.69 7.91 9.34
C GLU A 454 -26.34 6.94 8.20
N LYS A 455 -26.11 5.66 8.51
CA LYS A 455 -25.81 4.65 7.49
C LYS A 455 -26.96 4.42 6.53
N SER A 456 -28.20 4.43 7.03
CA SER A 456 -29.40 4.33 6.18
C SER A 456 -29.49 5.50 5.19
N SER A 457 -29.11 6.72 5.59
CA SER A 457 -29.05 7.89 4.70
C SER A 457 -27.97 7.74 3.62
N LEU A 458 -26.79 7.22 3.98
CA LEU A 458 -25.70 6.93 3.05
C LEU A 458 -26.11 5.88 2.00
N LEU A 459 -26.77 4.80 2.42
CA LEU A 459 -27.24 3.74 1.52
C LEU A 459 -28.32 4.25 0.55
N LYS A 460 -29.27 5.06 1.03
CA LYS A 460 -30.26 5.74 0.16
C LYS A 460 -29.58 6.65 -0.86
N SER A 461 -28.52 7.34 -0.45
CA SER A 461 -27.72 8.16 -1.37
C SER A 461 -27.05 7.30 -2.44
N LEU A 462 -26.51 6.12 -2.09
CA LEU A 462 -25.96 5.19 -3.08
C LEU A 462 -27.00 4.68 -4.07
N LEU A 463 -28.21 4.35 -3.62
CA LEU A 463 -29.30 3.93 -4.51
C LEU A 463 -29.63 5.02 -5.54
N ASN A 464 -29.76 6.27 -5.08
CA ASN A 464 -29.98 7.42 -5.98
C ASN A 464 -28.83 7.62 -6.98
N TYR A 465 -27.59 7.35 -6.57
CA TYR A 465 -26.44 7.43 -7.47
C TYR A 465 -26.50 6.37 -8.58
N VAL A 466 -26.88 5.14 -8.24
CA VAL A 466 -27.07 4.05 -9.21
C VAL A 466 -28.13 4.42 -10.25
N CYS A 467 -29.30 4.92 -9.81
CA CYS A 467 -30.37 5.34 -10.71
C CYS A 467 -29.90 6.43 -11.70
N ARG A 468 -29.07 7.37 -11.24
CA ARG A 468 -28.51 8.42 -12.10
C ARG A 468 -27.48 7.89 -13.12
N LEU A 469 -26.74 6.83 -12.80
CA LEU A 469 -25.77 6.25 -13.72
C LEU A 469 -26.41 5.35 -14.78
N ALA A 470 -27.54 4.73 -14.45
CA ALA A 470 -28.29 3.84 -15.33
C ALA A 470 -29.23 4.57 -16.31
N GLY A 471 -29.68 5.78 -15.94
CA GLY A 471 -30.34 6.72 -16.87
C GLY A 471 -29.34 7.46 -17.74
#